data_AF-A0A2G9Y4H1-F1
#
_entry.id   AF-A0A2G9Y4H1-F1
#
_cell.length_a   1.000
_cell.length_b   1.000
_cell.length_c   1.000
_cell.angle_alpha   90.00
_cell.angle_beta   90.00
_cell.angle_gamma   90.00
#
_symmetry.space_group_name_H-M   'P 1'
#
loop_
_entity.id
_entity.type
_entity.pdbx_description
1 polymer ?
#
loop_
_entity_poly.entity_id
_entity_poly.type
_entity_poly.pdbx_seq_one_letter_code
_entity_poly.pdbx_strand_id
1 'polypeptide(L)'
;MLYLRMKCPYCGSSLMDENKLIDGKPSLKLKMKYNGNEFFGWLSGMYGSYKHEEEMNIPKSEIVQFFCPECGKELLTEAHCDKCDAHMVSILLEEGGKVRFCSRNGCSNHYIEFKKAEVALKLLYEAYSYEGSIHEDIGEKIRSSAYYDDIEKKEIIRNGTFLFTYCPHCQKSLIKGNEIELEITNSKGEKGTLHLSPYLNVFKHRSTIRLEVGEEIEDINCPHCKKSIVIDDKCPECGSKTAKILVTSSVKLVDFRFCTKPGCKWHGISDLDESIIMLEDSKEW
;
A
#
# COMPACT_ATOMS: atom_id res chain seq x y z
N MET A 1 -0.12 2.71 -13.66
CA MET A 1 1.36 2.67 -13.45
C MET A 1 1.72 3.48 -12.19
N LEU A 2 2.63 3.00 -11.35
CA LEU A 2 2.95 3.60 -10.03
C LEU A 2 4.01 4.72 -10.15
N TYR A 3 3.70 5.93 -9.67
CA TYR A 3 4.66 7.04 -9.57
C TYR A 3 5.40 6.97 -8.23
N LEU A 4 6.73 7.00 -8.25
CA LEU A 4 7.59 6.87 -7.07
C LEU A 4 8.32 8.17 -6.77
N ARG A 5 8.24 8.63 -5.52
CA ARG A 5 9.04 9.73 -5.01
C ARG A 5 10.30 9.20 -4.34
N MET A 6 11.44 9.76 -4.69
CA MET A 6 12.74 9.20 -4.35
C MET A 6 13.65 10.24 -3.72
N LYS A 7 14.44 9.79 -2.74
CA LYS A 7 15.40 10.62 -2.00
C LYS A 7 16.74 9.93 -1.82
N CYS A 8 17.78 10.74 -1.65
CA CYS A 8 19.13 10.28 -1.45
C CYS A 8 19.25 9.42 -0.17
N PRO A 9 19.88 8.22 -0.22
CA PRO A 9 20.10 7.40 0.97
C PRO A 9 21.07 8.02 1.98
N TYR A 10 21.89 8.99 1.58
CA TYR A 10 22.94 9.55 2.42
C TYR A 10 22.59 10.90 3.05
N CYS A 11 21.98 11.82 2.29
CA CYS A 11 21.63 13.15 2.77
C CYS A 11 20.12 13.35 2.96
N GLY A 12 19.28 12.43 2.47
CA GLY A 12 17.83 12.51 2.60
C GLY A 12 17.16 13.54 1.68
N SER A 13 17.92 14.33 0.92
CA SER A 13 17.36 15.28 -0.06
C SER A 13 16.54 14.56 -1.12
N SER A 14 15.41 15.14 -1.53
CA SER A 14 14.63 14.62 -2.66
C SER A 14 15.49 14.64 -3.91
N LEU A 15 15.34 13.62 -4.75
CA LEU A 15 16.00 13.50 -6.04
C LEU A 15 15.04 13.81 -7.20
N MET A 16 13.81 14.23 -6.90
CA MET A 16 12.81 14.55 -7.90
C MET A 16 13.01 15.98 -8.43
N ASP A 17 12.94 16.16 -9.75
CA ASP A 17 13.03 17.44 -10.44
C ASP A 17 11.65 17.86 -10.96
N GLU A 18 11.01 18.79 -10.26
CA GLU A 18 9.69 19.33 -10.59
C GLU A 18 9.69 20.14 -11.90
N ASN A 19 10.86 20.60 -12.37
CA ASN A 19 10.96 21.39 -13.61
C ASN A 19 11.16 20.53 -14.86
N LYS A 20 11.49 19.25 -14.69
CA LYS A 20 11.73 18.33 -15.80
C LYS A 20 10.80 17.13 -15.67
N LEU A 21 9.80 17.07 -16.55
CA LEU A 21 8.78 16.03 -16.53
C LEU A 21 9.14 14.90 -17.51
N ILE A 22 9.06 13.66 -17.05
CA ILE A 22 9.08 12.46 -17.88
C ILE A 22 7.81 11.67 -17.55
N ASP A 23 7.10 11.19 -18.58
CA ASP A 23 5.77 10.57 -18.43
C ASP A 23 4.73 11.49 -17.74
N GLY A 24 4.87 12.81 -17.93
CA GLY A 24 3.97 13.80 -17.34
C GLY A 24 4.10 13.97 -15.82
N LYS A 25 5.17 13.42 -15.21
CA LYS A 25 5.47 13.51 -13.78
C LYS A 25 6.90 14.01 -13.56
N PRO A 26 7.20 14.61 -12.39
CA PRO A 26 8.57 14.98 -12.04
C PRO A 26 9.52 13.81 -12.20
N SER A 27 10.67 14.06 -12.82
CA SER A 27 11.66 13.03 -13.12
C SER A 27 12.68 12.88 -12.01
N LEU A 28 13.33 11.72 -11.95
CA LEU A 28 14.43 11.47 -11.03
C LEU A 28 15.71 12.07 -11.61
N LYS A 29 16.24 13.14 -11.00
CA LYS A 29 17.49 13.79 -11.40
C LYS A 29 18.68 13.19 -10.67
N LEU A 30 19.67 12.76 -11.43
CA LEU A 30 20.92 12.21 -10.93
C LEU A 30 22.11 12.90 -11.58
N LYS A 31 23.19 13.04 -10.81
CA LYS A 31 24.50 13.33 -11.39
C LYS A 31 25.10 12.02 -11.88
N MET A 32 25.54 11.98 -13.13
CA MET A 32 26.06 10.80 -13.79
C MET A 32 27.52 11.02 -14.18
N LYS A 33 28.30 9.94 -14.21
CA LYS A 33 29.68 9.96 -14.72
C LYS A 33 29.91 8.79 -15.66
N TYR A 34 30.41 9.11 -16.85
CA TYR A 34 30.79 8.14 -17.87
C TYR A 34 32.04 8.63 -18.62
N ASN A 35 33.00 7.73 -18.83
CA ASN A 35 34.28 8.02 -19.49
C ASN A 35 34.98 9.30 -18.96
N GLY A 36 34.97 9.48 -17.63
CA GLY A 36 35.58 10.64 -16.96
C GLY A 36 34.76 11.94 -17.01
N ASN A 37 33.70 12.02 -17.82
CA ASN A 37 32.84 13.20 -17.93
C ASN A 37 31.69 13.11 -16.93
N GLU A 38 31.40 14.23 -16.27
CA GLU A 38 30.27 14.39 -15.35
C GLU A 38 29.15 15.21 -16.02
N PHE A 39 27.92 14.76 -15.87
CA PHE A 39 26.73 15.38 -16.47
C PHE A 39 25.47 15.02 -15.66
N PHE A 40 24.33 15.59 -16.01
CA PHE A 40 23.04 15.21 -15.42
C PHE A 40 22.24 14.28 -16.33
N GLY A 41 21.47 13.41 -15.69
CA GLY A 41 20.43 12.64 -16.35
C GLY A 41 19.15 12.63 -15.53
N TRP A 42 18.05 12.40 -16.22
CA TRP A 42 16.69 12.36 -15.70
C TRP A 42 16.05 11.05 -16.10
N LEU A 43 15.66 10.25 -15.12
CA LEU A 43 14.95 8.99 -15.32
C LEU A 43 13.45 9.19 -15.02
N SER A 44 12.57 8.42 -15.66
CA SER A 44 11.16 8.42 -15.29
C SER A 44 10.97 8.01 -13.83
N GLY A 45 10.15 8.76 -13.10
CA GLY A 45 9.69 8.37 -11.75
C GLY A 45 8.59 7.31 -11.77
N MET A 46 8.08 6.94 -12.95
CA MET A 46 7.06 5.91 -13.10
C MET A 46 7.69 4.52 -13.08
N TYR A 47 7.36 3.70 -12.10
CA TYR A 47 7.83 2.32 -12.03
C TYR A 47 7.38 1.51 -13.25
N GLY A 48 8.34 0.82 -13.88
CA GLY A 48 8.14 0.11 -15.15
C GLY A 48 8.35 0.98 -16.41
N SER A 49 8.55 2.30 -16.28
CA SER A 49 8.97 3.14 -17.40
C SER A 49 10.48 3.16 -17.52
N TYR A 50 10.97 2.99 -18.75
CA TYR A 50 12.40 3.04 -19.09
C TYR A 50 12.78 4.35 -19.79
N LYS A 51 11.87 5.31 -19.86
CA LYS A 51 12.14 6.61 -20.46
C LYS A 51 13.13 7.38 -19.60
N HIS A 52 14.10 7.99 -20.26
CA HIS A 52 15.11 8.81 -19.64
C HIS A 52 15.61 9.84 -20.64
N GLU A 53 16.22 10.89 -20.10
CA GLU A 53 16.95 11.91 -20.85
C GLU A 53 18.29 12.15 -20.19
N GLU A 54 19.31 12.42 -20.99
CA GLU A 54 20.68 12.60 -20.54
C GLU A 54 21.34 13.72 -21.36
N GLU A 55 22.22 14.50 -20.74
CA GLU A 55 22.94 15.59 -21.41
C GLU A 55 23.99 15.08 -22.42
N MET A 56 24.33 13.80 -22.32
CA MET A 56 25.35 13.10 -23.11
C MET A 56 24.78 11.78 -23.60
N ASN A 57 25.10 11.41 -24.84
CA ASN A 57 24.78 10.08 -25.36
C ASN A 57 25.70 9.01 -24.76
N ILE A 58 25.11 8.03 -24.08
CA ILE A 58 25.84 6.89 -23.53
C ILE A 58 25.63 5.68 -24.47
N PRO A 59 26.69 5.04 -24.97
CA PRO A 59 26.52 3.83 -25.79
C PRO A 59 25.76 2.72 -25.05
N LYS A 60 25.00 1.91 -25.79
CA LYS A 60 24.31 0.75 -25.22
C LYS A 60 25.32 -0.20 -24.59
N SER A 61 24.92 -0.80 -23.47
CA SER A 61 25.70 -1.76 -22.68
C SER A 61 26.85 -1.15 -21.87
N GLU A 62 27.06 0.16 -21.88
CA GLU A 62 28.05 0.81 -21.03
C GLU A 62 27.57 0.97 -19.59
N ILE A 63 28.50 0.97 -18.64
CA ILE A 63 28.21 1.15 -17.21
C ILE A 63 28.37 2.63 -16.85
N VAL A 64 27.38 3.16 -16.13
CA VAL A 64 27.35 4.55 -15.70
C VAL A 64 27.42 4.63 -14.18
N GLN A 65 28.21 5.57 -13.66
CA GLN A 65 28.23 5.85 -12.23
C GLN A 65 27.17 6.89 -11.90
N PHE A 66 26.45 6.70 -10.81
CA PHE A 66 25.36 7.58 -10.38
C PHE A 66 25.66 8.19 -9.02
N PHE A 67 25.40 9.48 -8.89
CA PHE A 67 25.68 10.28 -7.71
C PHE A 67 24.47 11.14 -7.34
N CYS A 68 24.34 11.43 -6.05
CA CYS A 68 23.38 12.41 -5.58
C CYS A 68 23.79 13.82 -6.09
N PRO A 69 22.88 14.58 -6.72
CA PRO A 69 23.18 15.94 -7.19
C PRO A 69 23.44 16.92 -6.04
N GLU A 70 22.88 16.67 -4.86
CA GLU A 70 22.97 17.55 -3.68
C GLU A 70 24.23 17.32 -2.85
N CYS A 71 24.58 16.07 -2.56
CA CYS A 71 25.72 15.75 -1.68
C CYS A 71 26.92 15.12 -2.40
N GLY A 72 26.80 14.81 -3.69
CA GLY A 72 27.87 14.24 -4.50
C GLY A 72 28.25 12.79 -4.17
N LYS A 73 27.60 12.14 -3.19
CA LYS A 73 27.90 10.73 -2.83
C LYS A 73 27.43 9.77 -3.91
N GLU A 74 28.24 8.74 -4.15
CA GLU A 74 27.98 7.67 -5.11
C GLU A 74 26.86 6.73 -4.62
N LEU A 75 25.93 6.43 -5.52
CA LEU A 75 24.70 5.67 -5.27
C LEU A 75 24.80 4.19 -5.71
N LEU A 76 25.95 3.78 -6.27
CA LEU A 76 26.22 2.38 -6.60
C LEU A 76 26.32 1.52 -5.33
N THR A 77 25.98 0.25 -5.48
CA THR A 77 26.06 -0.75 -4.41
C THR A 77 26.95 -1.91 -4.84
N GLU A 78 27.40 -2.71 -3.86
CA GLU A 78 28.13 -3.95 -4.10
C GLU A 78 27.24 -5.06 -4.71
N ALA A 79 25.92 -4.88 -4.73
CA ALA A 79 25.00 -5.83 -5.35
C ALA A 79 25.10 -5.76 -6.88
N HIS A 80 25.15 -6.93 -7.52
CA HIS A 80 25.25 -7.07 -8.97
C HIS A 80 23.88 -7.39 -9.58
N CYS A 81 23.70 -6.99 -10.83
CA CYS A 81 22.51 -7.24 -11.63
C CYS A 81 22.47 -8.72 -12.05
N ASP A 82 21.40 -9.43 -11.72
CA ASP A 82 21.19 -10.83 -12.11
C ASP A 82 21.08 -11.06 -13.63
N LYS A 83 20.83 -10.01 -14.43
CA LYS A 83 20.75 -10.11 -15.90
C LYS A 83 22.06 -9.83 -16.64
N CYS A 84 22.90 -8.93 -16.14
CA CYS A 84 24.08 -8.46 -16.90
C CYS A 84 25.31 -8.17 -16.04
N ASP A 85 25.24 -8.54 -14.77
CA ASP A 85 26.33 -8.50 -13.79
C ASP A 85 26.92 -7.10 -13.53
N ALA A 86 26.27 -6.03 -13.99
CA ALA A 86 26.66 -4.67 -13.63
C ALA A 86 26.20 -4.31 -12.22
N HIS A 87 26.89 -3.37 -11.57
CA HIS A 87 26.50 -2.86 -10.26
C HIS A 87 25.07 -2.29 -10.26
N MET A 88 24.35 -2.49 -9.17
CA MET A 88 23.02 -1.90 -8.97
C MET A 88 23.15 -0.55 -8.26
N VAL A 89 22.36 0.42 -8.70
CA VAL A 89 22.14 1.70 -8.00
C VAL A 89 21.05 1.50 -6.96
N SER A 90 21.16 2.11 -5.77
CA SER A 90 20.12 2.06 -4.75
C SER A 90 19.71 3.44 -4.25
N ILE A 91 18.40 3.70 -4.27
CA ILE A 91 17.79 4.97 -3.88
C ILE A 91 16.65 4.69 -2.89
N LEU A 92 16.43 5.59 -1.92
CA LEU A 92 15.33 5.45 -0.98
C LEU A 92 14.03 5.99 -1.56
N LEU A 93 12.93 5.30 -1.30
CA LEU A 93 11.59 5.85 -1.48
C LEU A 93 11.26 6.82 -0.34
N GLU A 94 10.52 7.88 -0.63
CA GLU A 94 10.05 8.82 0.41
C GLU A 94 9.09 8.11 1.39
N GLU A 95 8.26 7.22 0.87
CA GLU A 95 7.27 6.41 1.57
C GLU A 95 7.88 5.21 2.31
N GLY A 96 9.19 4.97 2.12
CA GLY A 96 9.94 3.86 2.71
C GLY A 96 10.18 2.70 1.73
N GLY A 97 11.28 1.98 1.94
CA GLY A 97 11.79 1.01 0.97
C GLY A 97 12.87 1.60 0.07
N LYS A 98 13.30 0.80 -0.91
CA LYS A 98 14.37 1.14 -1.84
C LYS A 98 13.97 0.77 -3.26
N VAL A 99 14.29 1.62 -4.21
CA VAL A 99 14.35 1.23 -5.61
C VAL A 99 15.79 0.82 -5.92
N ARG A 100 15.95 -0.29 -6.62
CA ARG A 100 17.22 -0.68 -7.24
C ARG A 100 17.06 -0.77 -8.74
N PHE A 101 18.03 -0.23 -9.46
CA PHE A 101 18.09 -0.36 -10.92
C PHE A 101 19.51 -0.58 -11.39
N CYS A 102 19.65 -1.23 -12.54
CA CYS A 102 20.95 -1.54 -13.11
C CYS A 102 21.66 -0.29 -13.61
N SER A 103 22.97 -0.19 -13.35
CA SER A 103 23.82 0.91 -13.84
C SER A 103 24.17 0.83 -15.32
N ARG A 104 23.85 -0.29 -15.99
CA ARG A 104 24.18 -0.51 -17.39
C ARG A 104 23.14 0.10 -18.32
N ASN A 105 23.56 0.98 -19.23
CA ASN A 105 22.66 1.57 -20.21
C ASN A 105 22.06 0.47 -21.11
N GLY A 106 20.74 0.45 -21.22
CA GLY A 106 19.98 -0.56 -21.97
C GLY A 106 19.60 -1.81 -21.17
N CYS A 107 19.99 -1.95 -19.90
CA CYS A 107 19.49 -3.00 -19.04
C CYS A 107 18.19 -2.56 -18.36
N SER A 108 17.11 -3.33 -18.55
CA SER A 108 15.80 -3.05 -17.97
C SER A 108 15.62 -3.57 -16.54
N ASN A 109 16.68 -4.12 -15.92
CA ASN A 109 16.54 -4.74 -14.61
C ASN A 109 16.39 -3.67 -13.51
N HIS A 110 15.25 -3.69 -12.84
CA HIS A 110 14.95 -2.87 -11.69
C HIS A 110 13.90 -3.55 -10.82
N TYR A 111 13.93 -3.28 -9.52
CA TYR A 111 12.98 -3.81 -8.55
C TYR A 111 12.86 -2.90 -7.34
N ILE A 112 11.76 -3.06 -6.61
CA ILE A 112 11.54 -2.38 -5.32
C ILE A 112 11.76 -3.38 -4.20
N GLU A 113 12.49 -2.96 -3.18
CA GLU A 113 12.75 -3.73 -1.97
C GLU A 113 12.12 -3.03 -0.77
N PHE A 114 11.34 -3.77 0.00
CA PHE A 114 10.78 -3.29 1.25
C PHE A 114 11.26 -4.17 2.40
N LYS A 115 11.65 -3.54 3.51
CA LYS A 115 11.88 -4.27 4.77
C LYS A 115 10.58 -4.70 5.45
N LYS A 116 9.47 -4.03 5.09
CA LYS A 116 8.17 -4.07 5.74
C LYS A 116 7.11 -4.24 4.67
N ALA A 117 6.45 -5.40 4.64
CA ALA A 117 5.42 -5.73 3.66
C ALA A 117 4.28 -4.68 3.65
N GLU A 118 4.04 -4.08 4.81
CA GLU A 118 3.10 -2.99 5.07
C GLU A 118 3.28 -1.80 4.12
N VAL A 119 4.54 -1.47 3.82
CA VAL A 119 4.90 -0.33 2.98
C VAL A 119 4.68 -0.65 1.50
N ALA A 120 5.04 -1.89 1.11
CA ALA A 120 4.79 -2.39 -0.25
C ALA A 120 3.30 -2.36 -0.57
N LEU A 121 2.51 -2.85 0.38
CA LEU A 121 1.08 -2.96 0.30
C LEU A 121 0.40 -1.59 0.20
N LYS A 122 0.82 -0.62 1.04
CA LYS A 122 0.36 0.77 0.94
C LYS A 122 0.63 1.38 -0.44
N LEU A 123 1.84 1.23 -0.98
CA LEU A 123 2.22 1.80 -2.28
C LEU A 123 1.45 1.16 -3.44
N LEU A 124 1.23 -0.16 -3.38
CA LEU A 124 0.37 -0.83 -4.36
C LEU A 124 -1.03 -0.24 -4.34
N TYR A 125 -1.64 -0.07 -3.17
CA TYR A 125 -2.97 0.53 -3.09
C TYR A 125 -3.01 1.96 -3.61
N GLU A 126 -2.07 2.81 -3.23
CA GLU A 126 -2.01 4.17 -3.74
C GLU A 126 -1.89 4.22 -5.28
N ALA A 127 -1.20 3.25 -5.90
CA ALA A 127 -1.15 3.12 -7.36
C ALA A 127 -2.52 2.83 -7.98
N TYR A 128 -3.30 1.93 -7.37
CA TYR A 128 -4.62 1.52 -7.87
C TYR A 128 -5.71 2.56 -7.55
N SER A 129 -5.58 3.30 -6.45
CA SER A 129 -6.54 4.35 -6.05
C SER A 129 -6.46 5.61 -6.93
N TYR A 130 -5.35 5.82 -7.67
CA TYR A 130 -5.13 7.00 -8.50
C TYR A 130 -5.70 6.87 -9.93
N GLU A 131 -5.94 5.65 -10.40
CA GLU A 131 -6.67 5.37 -11.64
C GLU A 131 -8.17 5.31 -11.33
N GLY A 132 -8.78 6.49 -11.19
CA GLY A 132 -10.23 6.63 -10.97
C GLY A 132 -11.07 5.87 -11.99
N SER A 133 -12.17 5.29 -11.51
CA SER A 133 -13.14 4.40 -12.16
C SER A 133 -12.73 2.92 -12.26
N ILE A 134 -13.10 2.16 -11.22
CA ILE A 134 -13.47 0.76 -11.46
C ILE A 134 -14.76 0.83 -12.30
N HIS A 135 -14.63 0.68 -13.61
CA HIS A 135 -15.72 0.16 -14.42
C HIS A 135 -15.97 -1.27 -13.93
N GLU A 136 -17.24 -1.58 -13.62
CA GLU A 136 -17.73 -2.89 -13.16
C GLU A 136 -17.33 -4.07 -14.09
N ASP A 137 -16.82 -3.80 -15.30
CA ASP A 137 -16.49 -4.81 -16.31
C ASP A 137 -15.11 -5.48 -16.18
N ILE A 138 -14.16 -4.95 -15.41
CA ILE A 138 -12.82 -5.59 -15.27
C ILE A 138 -12.91 -6.84 -14.37
N GLY A 139 -13.86 -6.83 -13.44
CA GLY A 139 -14.19 -8.01 -12.62
C GLY A 139 -14.63 -9.21 -13.45
N GLU A 140 -15.21 -9.00 -14.64
CA GLU A 140 -15.59 -10.07 -15.57
C GLU A 140 -14.48 -10.47 -16.55
N LYS A 141 -13.61 -9.55 -16.96
CA LYS A 141 -12.52 -9.89 -17.89
C LYS A 141 -11.35 -10.63 -17.24
N ILE A 142 -11.12 -10.44 -15.94
CA ILE A 142 -10.16 -11.26 -15.19
C ILE A 142 -10.70 -12.69 -14.97
N ARG A 143 -12.03 -12.90 -15.01
CA ARG A 143 -12.66 -14.23 -14.87
C ARG A 143 -12.41 -15.15 -16.07
N SER A 144 -12.01 -14.63 -17.23
CA SER A 144 -11.94 -15.42 -18.48
C SER A 144 -10.53 -15.73 -19.00
N SER A 145 -9.44 -15.26 -18.37
CA SER A 145 -8.08 -15.60 -18.82
C SER A 145 -7.36 -16.55 -17.86
N ALA A 146 -7.54 -17.85 -18.10
CA ALA A 146 -6.59 -18.95 -17.91
C ALA A 146 -5.49 -18.81 -16.83
N TYR A 147 -5.88 -18.57 -15.57
CA TYR A 147 -4.96 -18.56 -14.42
C TYR A 147 -5.65 -19.07 -13.15
N TYR A 148 -6.40 -20.17 -13.26
CA TYR A 148 -7.13 -20.79 -12.13
C TYR A 148 -6.96 -22.32 -12.07
N ASP A 149 -5.85 -22.84 -12.56
CA ASP A 149 -5.55 -24.28 -12.44
C ASP A 149 -4.72 -24.63 -11.19
N ASP A 150 -4.52 -23.72 -10.22
CA ASP A 150 -3.61 -24.03 -9.09
C ASP A 150 -3.91 -23.36 -7.72
N ILE A 151 -5.15 -22.92 -7.44
CA ILE A 151 -5.53 -22.49 -6.08
C ILE A 151 -6.33 -23.60 -5.38
N GLU A 152 -5.64 -24.67 -4.99
CA GLU A 152 -6.22 -25.68 -4.08
C GLU A 152 -6.21 -25.24 -2.61
N LYS A 153 -5.63 -24.08 -2.26
CA LYS A 153 -5.49 -23.63 -0.87
C LYS A 153 -5.96 -22.20 -0.68
N LYS A 154 -7.05 -22.04 0.10
CA LYS A 154 -7.48 -20.73 0.62
C LYS A 154 -6.37 -20.14 1.49
N GLU A 155 -6.14 -18.83 1.36
CA GLU A 155 -5.26 -18.09 2.28
C GLU A 155 -5.87 -18.08 3.68
N ILE A 156 -5.06 -18.30 4.72
CA ILE A 156 -5.51 -18.24 6.12
C ILE A 156 -4.90 -17.01 6.79
N ILE A 157 -5.73 -16.06 7.21
CA ILE A 157 -5.31 -14.95 8.08
C ILE A 157 -5.29 -15.46 9.51
N ARG A 158 -4.09 -15.59 10.07
CA ARG A 158 -3.86 -16.15 11.41
C ARG A 158 -4.24 -15.18 12.52
N ASN A 159 -4.60 -15.72 13.67
CA ASN A 159 -4.82 -14.96 14.89
C ASN A 159 -3.59 -14.12 15.25
N GLY A 160 -3.82 -12.88 15.69
CA GLY A 160 -2.75 -11.94 15.98
C GLY A 160 -2.03 -11.39 14.74
N THR A 161 -2.52 -11.63 13.52
CA THR A 161 -2.03 -10.92 12.33
C THR A 161 -2.42 -9.46 12.41
N PHE A 162 -1.47 -8.55 12.13
CA PHE A 162 -1.75 -7.12 12.00
C PHE A 162 -2.53 -6.87 10.70
N LEU A 163 -3.71 -6.27 10.82
CA LEU A 163 -4.57 -5.94 9.69
C LEU A 163 -4.36 -4.47 9.29
N PHE A 164 -3.81 -4.22 8.11
CA PHE A 164 -3.86 -2.87 7.53
C PHE A 164 -5.29 -2.57 7.15
N THR A 165 -5.84 -1.51 7.74
CA THR A 165 -7.25 -1.16 7.60
C THR A 165 -7.45 0.15 6.87
N TYR A 166 -8.42 0.19 5.96
CA TYR A 166 -8.69 1.32 5.10
C TYR A 166 -10.19 1.63 5.06
N CYS A 167 -10.50 2.91 4.85
CA CYS A 167 -11.88 3.35 4.68
C CYS A 167 -12.46 2.80 3.36
N PRO A 168 -13.65 2.18 3.37
CA PRO A 168 -14.27 1.67 2.13
C PRO A 168 -14.68 2.79 1.16
N HIS A 169 -14.80 4.03 1.63
CA HIS A 169 -15.28 5.16 0.82
C HIS A 169 -14.17 6.01 0.21
N CYS A 170 -13.08 6.22 0.94
CA CYS A 170 -11.98 7.10 0.49
C CYS A 170 -10.62 6.42 0.45
N GLN A 171 -10.55 5.14 0.83
CA GLN A 171 -9.35 4.29 0.77
C GLN A 171 -8.14 4.80 1.57
N LYS A 172 -8.29 5.86 2.36
CA LYS A 172 -7.26 6.31 3.31
C LYS A 172 -7.15 5.30 4.46
N SER A 173 -5.91 5.11 4.92
CA SER A 173 -5.59 4.29 6.09
C SER A 173 -6.37 4.77 7.31
N LEU A 174 -6.99 3.82 8.03
CA LEU A 174 -7.63 4.05 9.32
C LEU A 174 -6.67 3.78 10.49
N ILE A 175 -5.44 3.34 10.20
CA ILE A 175 -4.39 3.13 11.21
C ILE A 175 -3.75 4.47 11.58
N LYS A 176 -3.73 4.77 12.88
CA LYS A 176 -2.99 5.90 13.46
C LYS A 176 -2.15 5.40 14.63
N GLY A 177 -0.83 5.49 14.49
CA GLY A 177 0.09 4.84 15.42
C GLY A 177 -0.01 3.32 15.29
N ASN A 178 -0.53 2.66 16.33
CA ASN A 178 -0.71 1.19 16.39
C ASN A 178 -2.18 0.81 16.69
N GLU A 179 -3.12 1.71 16.40
CA GLU A 179 -4.55 1.54 16.63
C GLU A 179 -5.33 1.89 15.35
N ILE A 180 -6.48 1.26 15.16
CA ILE A 180 -7.50 1.74 14.21
C ILE A 180 -8.24 2.89 14.88
N GLU A 181 -8.26 4.07 14.28
CA GLU A 181 -8.99 5.24 14.78
C GLU A 181 -10.25 5.48 13.95
N LEU A 182 -11.41 5.53 14.62
CA LEU A 182 -12.72 5.75 14.02
C LEU A 182 -13.46 6.87 14.78
N GLU A 183 -14.34 7.59 14.09
CA GLU A 183 -15.28 8.49 14.74
C GLU A 183 -16.57 7.73 15.04
N ILE A 184 -17.17 7.97 16.20
CA ILE A 184 -18.40 7.27 16.61
C ILE A 184 -19.43 8.24 17.16
N THR A 185 -20.70 7.88 17.00
CA THR A 185 -21.85 8.54 17.64
C THR A 185 -22.62 7.48 18.44
N ASN A 186 -22.88 7.71 19.73
CA ASN A 186 -23.69 6.80 20.53
C ASN A 186 -25.20 7.08 20.38
N SER A 187 -26.04 6.24 20.98
CA SER A 187 -27.51 6.36 20.97
C SER A 187 -28.05 7.67 21.57
N LYS A 188 -27.27 8.34 22.42
CA LYS A 188 -27.59 9.64 23.01
C LYS A 188 -27.17 10.81 22.11
N GLY A 189 -26.57 10.52 20.96
CA GLY A 189 -26.04 11.52 20.02
C GLY A 189 -24.68 12.10 20.42
N GLU A 190 -24.01 11.56 21.44
CA GLU A 190 -22.67 12.00 21.84
C GLU A 190 -21.63 11.51 20.81
N LYS A 191 -20.72 12.39 20.40
CA LYS A 191 -19.66 12.10 19.43
C LYS A 191 -18.33 11.88 20.13
N GLY A 192 -17.57 10.89 19.68
CA GLY A 192 -16.25 10.57 20.21
C GLY A 192 -15.38 9.84 19.20
N THR A 193 -14.22 9.38 19.66
CA THR A 193 -13.34 8.49 18.91
C THR A 193 -13.35 7.09 19.51
N LEU A 194 -13.23 6.10 18.64
CA LEU A 194 -13.05 4.70 18.97
C LEU A 194 -11.67 4.26 18.47
N HIS A 195 -10.90 3.68 19.39
CA HIS A 195 -9.59 3.12 19.13
C HIS A 195 -9.69 1.61 19.26
N LEU A 196 -9.46 0.88 18.16
CA LEU A 196 -9.48 -0.59 18.14
C LEU A 196 -8.07 -1.12 17.93
N SER A 197 -7.80 -2.30 18.47
CA SER A 197 -6.63 -3.08 18.08
C SER A 197 -6.69 -3.47 16.59
N PRO A 198 -5.60 -3.32 15.84
CA PRO A 198 -5.52 -3.75 14.44
C PRO A 198 -5.20 -5.25 14.28
N TYR A 199 -5.02 -6.00 15.37
CA TYR A 199 -4.64 -7.41 15.32
C TYR A 199 -5.88 -8.31 15.30
N LEU A 200 -5.92 -9.29 14.39
CA LEU A 200 -7.02 -10.27 14.30
C LEU A 200 -7.21 -11.00 15.64
N ASN A 201 -8.45 -11.14 16.08
CA ASN A 201 -8.85 -11.75 17.37
C ASN A 201 -8.28 -11.09 18.63
N VAL A 202 -7.85 -9.83 18.53
CA VAL A 202 -7.48 -9.00 19.69
C VAL A 202 -8.54 -7.92 19.92
N PHE A 203 -9.47 -8.16 20.84
CA PHE A 203 -10.63 -7.28 21.08
C PHE A 203 -10.38 -6.09 22.01
N LYS A 204 -9.12 -5.66 22.15
CA LYS A 204 -8.77 -4.48 22.97
C LYS A 204 -9.26 -3.22 22.27
N HIS A 205 -9.94 -2.35 23.03
CA HIS A 205 -10.45 -1.09 22.52
C HIS A 205 -10.48 -0.02 23.60
N ARG A 206 -10.56 1.25 23.17
CA ARG A 206 -10.74 2.43 24.01
C ARG A 206 -11.65 3.42 23.30
N SER A 207 -12.48 4.14 24.05
CA SER A 207 -13.29 5.23 23.50
C SER A 207 -13.19 6.49 24.35
N THR A 208 -13.37 7.65 23.73
CA THR A 208 -13.46 8.94 24.43
C THR A 208 -14.85 9.24 24.98
N ILE A 209 -15.85 8.44 24.59
CA ILE A 209 -17.22 8.52 25.11
C ILE A 209 -17.61 7.19 25.76
N ARG A 210 -18.66 7.21 26.58
CA ARG A 210 -19.17 6.00 27.22
C ARG A 210 -20.00 5.20 26.24
N LEU A 211 -19.69 3.91 26.12
CA LEU A 211 -20.42 2.93 25.33
C LEU A 211 -21.05 1.93 26.30
N GLU A 212 -22.38 1.94 26.41
CA GLU A 212 -23.08 1.01 27.29
C GLU A 212 -23.02 -0.40 26.68
N VAL A 213 -22.67 -1.39 27.49
CA VAL A 213 -22.55 -2.77 27.03
C VAL A 213 -23.91 -3.26 26.58
N GLY A 214 -23.98 -3.79 25.36
CA GLY A 214 -25.21 -4.29 24.78
C GLY A 214 -26.11 -3.24 24.11
N GLU A 215 -25.70 -1.98 24.07
CA GLU A 215 -26.38 -0.92 23.30
C GLU A 215 -25.67 -0.69 21.96
N GLU A 216 -26.41 -0.68 20.86
CA GLU A 216 -25.85 -0.50 19.53
C GLU A 216 -25.24 0.90 19.37
N ILE A 217 -24.03 0.99 18.81
CA ILE A 217 -23.46 2.28 18.39
C ILE A 217 -24.29 2.79 17.20
N GLU A 218 -24.79 4.03 17.32
CA GLU A 218 -25.69 4.64 16.33
C GLU A 218 -25.00 4.79 14.96
N ASP A 219 -23.78 5.34 14.96
CA ASP A 219 -22.98 5.47 13.74
C ASP A 219 -21.48 5.36 14.02
N ILE A 220 -20.75 4.88 13.01
CA ILE A 220 -19.29 4.82 12.97
C ILE A 220 -18.86 5.44 11.65
N ASN A 221 -18.00 6.46 11.71
CA ASN A 221 -17.60 7.27 10.56
C ASN A 221 -16.09 7.22 10.35
N CYS A 222 -15.68 7.36 9.09
CA CYS A 222 -14.28 7.54 8.75
C CYS A 222 -13.77 8.91 9.22
N PRO A 223 -12.62 9.00 9.94
CA PRO A 223 -12.08 10.27 10.41
C PRO A 223 -11.65 11.20 9.26
N HIS A 224 -11.39 10.65 8.07
CA HIS A 224 -10.91 11.40 6.91
C HIS A 224 -12.02 11.96 6.03
N CYS A 225 -13.03 11.15 5.70
CA CYS A 225 -14.09 11.54 4.77
C CYS A 225 -15.47 11.69 5.41
N LYS A 226 -15.59 11.43 6.72
CA LYS A 226 -16.81 11.57 7.54
C LYS A 226 -18.01 10.70 7.14
N LYS A 227 -17.91 9.94 6.05
CA LYS A 227 -18.92 8.98 5.62
C LYS A 227 -19.03 7.84 6.65
N SER A 228 -20.27 7.43 6.90
CA SER A 228 -20.58 6.25 7.73
C SER A 228 -20.00 4.99 7.10
N ILE A 229 -19.42 4.14 7.93
CA ILE A 229 -18.98 2.80 7.56
C ILE A 229 -19.93 1.72 8.09
N VAL A 230 -21.01 2.11 8.77
CA VAL A 230 -22.09 1.20 9.16
C VAL A 230 -22.87 0.82 7.90
N ILE A 231 -23.15 -0.46 7.76
CA ILE A 231 -23.91 -1.03 6.64
C ILE A 231 -25.19 -1.69 7.16
N ASP A 232 -26.16 -1.87 6.28
CA ASP A 232 -27.47 -2.48 6.63
C ASP A 232 -27.41 -4.02 6.64
N ASP A 233 -26.31 -4.57 7.12
CA ASP A 233 -26.11 -6.00 7.31
C ASP A 233 -26.16 -6.32 8.81
N LYS A 234 -26.87 -7.40 9.16
CA LYS A 234 -27.05 -7.81 10.55
C LYS A 234 -25.95 -8.77 10.99
N CYS A 235 -25.44 -8.53 12.20
CA CYS A 235 -24.53 -9.43 12.87
C CYS A 235 -25.24 -10.77 13.14
N PRO A 236 -24.68 -11.91 12.69
CA PRO A 236 -25.31 -13.22 12.87
C PRO A 236 -25.31 -13.70 14.32
N GLU A 237 -24.50 -13.12 15.21
CA GLU A 237 -24.48 -13.50 16.63
C GLU A 237 -25.50 -12.76 17.48
N CYS A 238 -25.72 -11.45 17.23
CA CYS A 238 -26.52 -10.62 18.12
C CYS A 238 -27.59 -9.77 17.43
N GLY A 239 -27.68 -9.81 16.10
CA GLY A 239 -28.70 -9.10 15.30
C GLY A 239 -28.50 -7.59 15.15
N SER A 240 -27.44 -7.00 15.72
CA SER A 240 -27.13 -5.58 15.56
C SER A 240 -26.59 -5.26 14.17
N LYS A 241 -26.54 -3.98 13.78
CA LYS A 241 -25.84 -3.58 12.55
C LYS A 241 -24.36 -3.96 12.58
N THR A 242 -23.75 -3.92 11.41
CA THR A 242 -22.33 -4.18 11.22
C THR A 242 -21.66 -2.98 10.58
N ALA A 243 -20.36 -2.83 10.80
CA ALA A 243 -19.54 -1.86 10.12
C ALA A 243 -18.56 -2.57 9.19
N LYS A 244 -18.29 -1.94 8.04
CA LYS A 244 -17.41 -2.45 6.99
C LYS A 244 -16.14 -1.61 6.90
N ILE A 245 -14.99 -2.28 6.92
CA ILE A 245 -13.68 -1.71 6.61
C ILE A 245 -12.99 -2.60 5.60
N LEU A 246 -12.03 -2.04 4.87
CA LEU A 246 -11.18 -2.83 3.99
C LEU A 246 -9.97 -3.28 4.79
N VAL A 247 -9.72 -4.58 4.83
CA VAL A 247 -8.49 -5.15 5.39
C VAL A 247 -7.65 -5.76 4.30
N THR A 248 -6.37 -5.90 4.57
CA THR A 248 -5.44 -6.49 3.62
C THR A 248 -5.24 -7.96 3.89
N SER A 249 -5.20 -8.72 2.81
CA SER A 249 -4.68 -10.09 2.76
C SER A 249 -3.41 -10.11 1.91
N SER A 250 -2.80 -11.28 1.78
CA SER A 250 -1.64 -11.50 0.91
C SER A 250 -2.01 -11.41 -0.56
N VAL A 251 -3.29 -11.59 -0.92
CA VAL A 251 -3.77 -11.63 -2.31
C VAL A 251 -4.61 -10.43 -2.73
N LYS A 252 -5.37 -9.79 -1.84
CA LYS A 252 -6.24 -8.64 -2.16
C LYS A 252 -6.70 -7.81 -0.94
N LEU A 253 -7.47 -6.74 -1.18
CA LEU A 253 -8.33 -6.15 -0.15
C LEU A 253 -9.58 -6.99 0.06
N VAL A 254 -9.95 -7.13 1.32
CA VAL A 254 -11.06 -7.93 1.77
C VAL A 254 -12.05 -7.03 2.48
N ASP A 255 -13.33 -7.26 2.23
CA ASP A 255 -14.41 -6.62 2.95
C ASP A 255 -14.52 -7.23 4.35
N PHE A 256 -13.89 -6.60 5.34
CA PHE A 256 -13.96 -7.04 6.72
C PHE A 256 -15.12 -6.35 7.43
N ARG A 257 -15.92 -7.17 8.11
CA ARG A 257 -17.13 -6.74 8.81
C ARG A 257 -16.97 -7.01 10.29
N PHE A 258 -17.45 -6.11 11.13
CA PHE A 258 -17.49 -6.30 12.58
C PHE A 258 -18.78 -5.74 13.16
N CYS A 259 -19.20 -6.30 14.30
CA CYS A 259 -20.43 -5.88 14.97
C CYS A 259 -20.31 -4.47 15.59
N THR A 260 -21.36 -3.65 15.46
CA THR A 260 -21.42 -2.31 16.09
C THR A 260 -21.80 -2.36 17.58
N LYS A 261 -22.18 -3.53 18.12
CA LYS A 261 -22.62 -3.70 19.51
C LYS A 261 -21.43 -3.94 20.45
N PRO A 262 -21.14 -3.04 21.41
CA PRO A 262 -20.12 -3.25 22.42
C PRO A 262 -20.37 -4.55 23.20
N GLY A 263 -19.34 -5.39 23.28
CA GLY A 263 -19.40 -6.71 23.92
C GLY A 263 -19.62 -7.87 22.94
N CYS A 264 -20.08 -7.60 21.72
CA CYS A 264 -20.10 -8.61 20.65
C CYS A 264 -18.70 -8.72 20.03
N LYS A 265 -18.21 -9.95 19.84
CA LYS A 265 -16.88 -10.23 19.27
C LYS A 265 -16.94 -10.69 17.81
N TRP A 266 -18.14 -10.75 17.25
CA TRP A 266 -18.31 -11.19 15.88
C TRP A 266 -17.62 -10.25 14.90
N HIS A 267 -16.88 -10.87 14.00
CA HIS A 267 -16.33 -10.28 12.79
C HIS A 267 -16.28 -11.36 11.71
N GLY A 268 -16.23 -10.93 10.45
CA GLY A 268 -16.24 -11.82 9.29
C GLY A 268 -15.74 -11.11 8.05
N ILE A 269 -15.65 -11.86 6.96
CA ILE A 269 -15.34 -11.35 5.63
C ILE A 269 -16.58 -11.50 4.74
N SER A 270 -16.59 -10.91 3.54
CA SER A 270 -17.74 -11.08 2.64
C SER A 270 -17.74 -12.49 2.00
N ASP A 271 -18.92 -13.01 1.67
CA ASP A 271 -19.10 -14.31 0.99
C ASP A 271 -18.25 -14.42 -0.30
N LEU A 272 -18.06 -13.30 -1.01
CA LEU A 272 -17.21 -13.22 -2.20
C LEU A 272 -15.74 -13.48 -1.89
N ASP A 273 -15.28 -13.08 -0.70
CA ASP A 273 -13.91 -13.22 -0.22
C ASP A 273 -13.65 -14.59 0.44
N GLU A 274 -14.68 -15.21 1.03
CA GLU A 274 -14.61 -16.54 1.68
C GLU A 274 -14.21 -17.67 0.71
N SER A 275 -14.42 -17.45 -0.59
CA SER A 275 -14.01 -18.40 -1.63
C SER A 275 -12.49 -18.60 -1.70
N ILE A 276 -11.70 -17.60 -1.29
CA ILE A 276 -10.23 -17.58 -1.43
C ILE A 276 -9.48 -17.26 -0.14
N ILE A 277 -10.14 -16.69 0.86
CA ILE A 277 -9.53 -16.27 2.14
C ILE A 277 -10.38 -16.83 3.28
N MET A 278 -9.73 -17.24 4.36
CA MET A 278 -10.35 -17.67 5.61
C MET A 278 -9.71 -16.96 6.79
N LEU A 279 -10.51 -16.65 7.80
CA LEU A 279 -10.01 -16.26 9.12
C LEU A 279 -9.77 -17.52 9.94
N GLU A 280 -8.64 -17.59 10.66
CA GLU A 280 -8.28 -18.79 11.42
C GLU A 280 -9.39 -19.24 12.39
N ASP A 281 -10.15 -18.32 13.00
CA ASP A 281 -11.26 -18.61 13.93
C ASP A 281 -12.67 -18.58 13.31
N SER A 282 -12.81 -18.66 11.97
CA SER A 282 -14.15 -18.69 11.37
C SER A 282 -14.91 -19.95 11.82
N LYS A 283 -16.23 -19.85 12.06
CA LYS A 283 -17.06 -21.03 12.43
C LYS A 283 -17.27 -22.00 11.26
N GLU A 284 -16.53 -21.85 10.16
CA GLU A 284 -16.73 -22.56 8.88
C GLU A 284 -15.74 -23.72 8.68
N TRP A 285 -15.25 -24.30 9.77
CA TRP A 285 -14.37 -25.47 9.76
C TRP A 285 -15.14 -26.77 9.53
#